data_AF-A0A7V8E150-F1
#
_entry.id   AF-A0A7V8E150-F1
#
_cell.length_a   1.000
_cell.length_b   1.000
_cell.length_c   1.000
_cell.angle_alpha   90.00
_cell.angle_beta   90.00
_cell.angle_gamma   90.00
#
_symmetry.space_group_name_H-M   'P 1'
#
loop_
_entity.id
_entity.type
_entity.pdbx_description
1 polymer ?
#
loop_
_entity_poly.entity_id
_entity_poly.type
_entity_poly.pdbx_seq_one_letter_code
_entity_poly.pdbx_strand_id
1 'polypeptide(L)' 'MTVRGTIINGVAVPQNGQPLPEGSAVEITVIPGAAAGTDSSDLSILLELWAGTAQGLPVDLADNHDHYLYGLPKSE' A
#
# COMPACT_ATOMS: atom_id res chain seq x y z
N MET A 1 5.53 -32.98 -2.69
CA MET A 1 4.35 -32.17 -2.30
C MET A 1 4.43 -30.85 -3.03
N THR A 2 3.30 -30.29 -3.46
CA THR A 2 3.28 -28.96 -4.12
C THR A 2 2.57 -27.99 -3.20
N VAL A 3 3.30 -26.98 -2.71
CA VAL A 3 2.76 -25.95 -1.83
C VAL A 3 2.71 -24.65 -2.62
N ARG A 4 1.53 -24.02 -2.65
CA ARG A 4 1.38 -22.67 -3.22
C ARG A 4 1.67 -21.66 -2.13
N GLY A 5 2.24 -20.53 -2.52
CA GLY A 5 2.62 -19.48 -1.61
C GLY A 5 2.93 -18.21 -2.37
N THR A 6 3.14 -17.13 -1.63
CA THR A 6 3.46 -15.82 -2.18
C THR A 6 4.87 -15.43 -1.71
N ILE A 7 5.61 -14.74 -2.56
CA ILE A 7 6.88 -14.14 -2.16
C ILE A 7 6.58 -12.81 -1.46
N ILE A 8 7.03 -12.65 -0.22
CA ILE A 8 6.94 -11.40 0.54
C ILE A 8 8.35 -11.02 0.96
N ASN A 9 8.86 -9.87 0.51
CA ASN A 9 10.21 -9.38 0.81
C ASN A 9 11.33 -10.41 0.52
N GLY A 10 11.18 -11.18 -0.57
CA GLY A 10 12.14 -12.22 -0.93
C GLY A 10 12.00 -13.54 -0.16
N VAL A 11 11.03 -13.66 0.75
CA VAL A 11 10.74 -14.90 1.50
C VAL A 11 9.52 -15.59 0.89
N ALA A 12 9.63 -16.88 0.59
CA ALA A 12 8.50 -17.69 0.15
C ALA A 12 7.61 -18.06 1.34
N VAL A 13 6.38 -17.54 1.37
CA VAL A 13 5.41 -17.78 2.44
C VAL A 13 4.34 -18.78 1.96
N PRO A 14 4.26 -19.99 2.54
CA PRO A 14 3.21 -20.97 2.24
C PRO A 14 1.81 -20.40 2.47
N GLN A 15 0.91 -20.61 1.51
CA GLN A 15 -0.50 -20.29 1.68
C GLN A 15 -1.08 -21.17 2.80
N ASN A 16 -1.92 -20.58 3.66
CA ASN A 16 -2.52 -21.22 4.85
C ASN A 16 -1.53 -21.55 5.99
N GLY A 17 -0.32 -21.00 5.99
CA GLY A 17 0.61 -21.13 7.13
C GLY A 17 1.06 -22.57 7.40
N GLN A 18 1.03 -23.44 6.39
CA GLN A 18 1.44 -24.83 6.53
C GLN A 18 2.94 -24.90 6.83
N PRO A 19 3.35 -25.43 8.01
CA PRO A 19 4.75 -25.49 8.38
C PRO A 19 5.48 -26.54 7.52
N LEU A 20 6.56 -26.10 6.87
CA LEU A 20 7.50 -26.98 6.17
C LEU A 20 8.62 -27.38 7.15
N PRO A 21 9.12 -28.63 7.10
CA PRO A 21 10.25 -29.03 7.95
C PRO A 21 11.49 -28.16 7.67
N GLU A 22 12.14 -27.69 8.72
CA GLU A 22 13.38 -26.93 8.60
C GLU A 22 14.46 -27.74 7.85
N GLY A 23 15.23 -27.08 7.00
CA GLY A 23 16.27 -27.73 6.18
C GLY A 23 15.75 -28.45 4.93
N SER A 24 14.45 -28.37 4.63
CA SER A 24 13.89 -28.93 3.39
C SER A 24 14.41 -28.17 2.17
N ALA A 25 14.98 -28.88 1.19
CA ALA A 25 15.29 -28.32 -0.11
C ALA A 25 13.98 -28.05 -0.88
N VAL A 26 13.84 -26.85 -1.43
CA VAL A 26 12.66 -26.42 -2.17
C VAL A 26 13.04 -25.90 -3.55
N GLU A 27 12.21 -26.21 -4.55
CA GLU A 27 12.29 -25.64 -5.89
C GLU A 27 11.12 -24.67 -6.07
N ILE A 28 11.41 -23.46 -6.55
CA ILE A 28 10.42 -22.39 -6.69
C ILE A 28 10.06 -22.24 -8.17
N THR A 29 8.82 -22.58 -8.52
CA THR A 29 8.26 -22.35 -9.86
C THR A 29 7.34 -21.13 -9.82
N VAL A 30 7.73 -20.07 -10.53
CA VAL A 30 6.88 -18.87 -10.66
C VAL A 30 5.74 -19.16 -11.63
N ILE A 31 4.49 -18.95 -11.18
CA ILE A 31 3.29 -19.14 -12.01
C ILE A 31 2.90 -17.76 -12.58
N PRO A 32 3.14 -17.50 -13.88
CA PRO A 32 2.76 -16.22 -14.51
C PRO A 32 1.24 -16.04 -14.50
N GLY A 33 0.77 -14.83 -14.16
CA GLY A 33 -0.66 -14.49 -14.07
C GLY A 33 -1.24 -14.50 -12.66
N ALA A 34 -0.48 -14.92 -11.64
CA ALA A 34 -0.88 -14.80 -10.22
C ALA A 34 -0.48 -13.45 -9.58
N ALA A 35 0.22 -12.59 -10.32
CA ALA A 35 0.51 -11.21 -9.90
C ALA A 35 -0.72 -10.32 -10.10
N ALA A 36 -1.81 -10.66 -9.40
CA ALA A 36 -2.91 -9.74 -9.12
C ALA A 36 -2.80 -9.33 -7.64
N GLY A 37 -1.63 -8.86 -7.26
CA GLY A 37 -1.42 -8.08 -6.06
C GLY A 37 -0.92 -6.74 -6.55
N THR A 38 -1.84 -5.81 -6.86
CA THR A 38 -1.49 -4.40 -6.78
C THR A 38 -0.81 -4.24 -5.44
N ASP A 39 0.47 -3.85 -5.45
CA ASP A 39 1.18 -3.56 -4.21
C ASP A 39 0.30 -2.62 -3.40
N SER A 40 -0.32 -3.13 -2.34
CA SER A 40 -1.13 -2.34 -1.41
C SER A 40 -0.27 -1.39 -0.57
N SER A 41 0.96 -1.15 -1.02
CA SER A 41 1.94 -0.21 -0.52
C SER A 41 2.17 0.96 -1.49
N ASP A 42 1.46 1.00 -2.62
CA ASP A 42 1.47 2.19 -3.47
C ASP A 42 0.75 3.32 -2.73
N LEU A 43 1.55 4.29 -2.29
CA LEU A 43 1.11 5.45 -1.51
C LEU A 43 -0.03 6.20 -2.21
N SER A 44 -0.05 6.19 -3.55
CA SER A 44 -1.12 6.79 -4.33
C SER A 44 -2.50 6.20 -4.00
N ILE A 45 -2.59 4.87 -3.94
CA ILE A 45 -3.82 4.13 -3.63
C ILE A 45 -4.28 4.38 -2.19
N LEU A 46 -3.33 4.48 -1.25
CA LEU A 46 -3.66 4.79 0.15
C LEU A 46 -4.18 6.22 0.30
N LEU A 47 -3.61 7.19 -0.43
CA LEU A 47 -4.03 8.58 -0.40
C LEU A 47 -5.38 8.82 -1.09
N GLU A 48 -5.73 8.02 -2.12
CA GLU A 48 -7.04 8.09 -2.78
C GLU A 48 -8.21 7.90 -1.81
N LEU A 49 -8.04 7.12 -0.75
CA LEU A 49 -9.08 6.92 0.28
C LEU A 49 -9.52 8.23 0.95
N TRP A 50 -8.64 9.23 1.00
CA TRP A 50 -8.90 10.52 1.65
C TRP A 50 -9.22 11.65 0.67
N ALA A 51 -9.11 11.40 -0.63
CA ALA A 51 -9.44 12.39 -1.65
C ALA A 51 -10.92 12.78 -1.55
N GLY A 52 -11.20 14.09 -1.47
CA GLY A 52 -12.57 14.62 -1.42
C GLY A 52 -13.29 14.49 -0.06
N THR A 53 -12.59 14.07 0.99
CA THR A 53 -13.16 13.98 2.35
C THR A 53 -13.60 15.33 2.92
N ALA A 54 -12.83 16.38 2.64
CA ALA A 54 -13.16 17.73 3.08
C ALA A 54 -13.93 18.48 1.98
N GLN A 55 -15.11 18.99 2.33
CA GLN A 55 -16.03 19.66 1.41
C GLN A 55 -16.22 21.14 1.81
N GLY A 56 -16.50 21.99 0.83
CA GLY A 56 -16.78 23.42 1.07
C GLY A 56 -15.55 24.23 1.48
N LEU A 57 -14.34 23.70 1.25
CA LEU A 57 -13.10 24.41 1.54
C LEU A 57 -12.80 25.48 0.47
N PRO A 58 -12.14 26.58 0.86
CA PRO A 58 -11.58 27.54 -0.09
C PRO A 58 -10.62 26.88 -1.08
N VAL A 59 -10.60 27.36 -2.32
CA VAL A 59 -9.76 26.83 -3.41
C VAL A 59 -8.26 26.99 -3.12
N ASP A 60 -7.90 27.99 -2.31
CA ASP A 60 -6.54 28.36 -1.92
C ASP A 60 -6.17 27.86 -0.51
N LEU A 61 -6.96 26.96 0.09
CA LEU A 61 -6.70 26.46 1.45
C LEU A 61 -5.32 25.80 1.57
N ALA A 62 -4.86 25.09 0.54
CA ALA A 62 -3.56 24.40 0.58
C ALA A 62 -2.41 25.40 0.78
N ASP A 63 -2.45 26.51 0.04
CA ASP A 63 -1.44 27.57 0.08
C ASP A 63 -1.59 28.48 1.30
N ASN A 64 -2.81 28.63 1.82
CA ASN A 64 -3.17 29.57 2.88
C ASN A 64 -3.69 28.89 4.16
N HIS A 65 -3.24 27.68 4.47
CA HIS A 65 -3.75 26.92 5.62
C HIS A 65 -3.63 27.69 6.95
N ASP A 66 -2.52 28.42 7.15
CA ASP A 66 -2.28 29.25 8.32
C ASP A 66 -3.23 30.44 8.44
N HIS A 67 -3.61 31.04 7.31
CA HIS A 67 -4.64 32.08 7.29
C HIS A 67 -5.98 31.55 7.78
N TYR A 68 -6.38 30.36 7.30
CA TYR A 68 -7.68 29.77 7.66
C TYR A 68 -7.74 29.15 9.05
N LEU A 69 -6.61 28.60 9.53
CA LEU A 69 -6.54 27.99 10.87
C LEU A 69 -6.28 29.01 11.98
N TYR A 70 -5.46 30.02 11.71
CA TYR A 70 -4.92 30.91 12.73
C TYR A 70 -5.17 32.40 12.47
N GLY A 71 -5.76 32.77 11.33
CA GLY A 71 -6.06 34.17 10.99
C GLY A 71 -4.84 34.99 10.57
N LEU A 72 -3.74 34.34 10.19
CA LEU A 72 -2.54 35.00 9.67
C LEU A 72 -2.82 35.70 8.33
N PRO A 73 -2.01 36.69 7.90
CA PRO A 73 -2.12 37.27 6.56
C PRO A 73 -2.01 36.18 5.48
N LYS A 74 -2.71 36.36 4.35
CA LYS A 74 -2.56 35.47 3.20
C LYS A 74 -1.18 35.62 2.56
N SER A 75 -0.64 34.51 2.09
CA SER A 75 0.54 34.48 1.23
C SER A 75 0.13 34.98 -0.16
N GLU A 76 0.85 35.97 -0.68
CA GLU A 76 0.62 36.52 -2.04
C GLU A 76 1.14 35.62 -3.15
#